data_AF-A0A3M1FFZ8-F1
#
_entry.id   AF-A0A3M1FFZ8-F1
#
_cell.length_a   1.000
_cell.length_b   1.000
_cell.length_c   1.000
_cell.angle_alpha   90.00
_cell.angle_beta   90.00
_cell.angle_gamma   90.00
#
_symmetry.space_group_name_H-M   'P 1'
#
loop_
_entity.id
_entity.type
_entity.pdbx_description
1 polymer ?
#
loop_
_entity_poly.entity_id
_entity_poly.type
_entity_poly.pdbx_seq_one_letter_code
_entity_poly.pdbx_strand_id
1 'polypeptide(L)' 'MAVQSCLEALRAEGRPIPEPTGIPKASGRITIRMPKSLHARLAMESKAEGVSLNQYMLYKLARS' A
#
# COMPACT_ATOMS: atom_id res chain seq x y z
N MET A 1 -25.10 4.94 -3.98
CA MET A 1 -26.13 5.73 -4.69
C MET A 1 -25.54 6.79 -5.63
N ALA A 2 -24.55 7.59 -5.22
CA ALA A 2 -23.99 8.65 -6.08
C ALA A 2 -23.18 8.14 -7.29
N VAL A 3 -22.39 7.07 -7.12
CA VAL A 3 -21.52 6.54 -8.20
C VAL A 3 -22.34 5.94 -9.35
N GLN A 4 -23.42 5.22 -9.03
CA GLN A 4 -24.31 4.59 -10.02
C GLN A 4 -24.99 5.63 -10.92
N SER A 5 -25.56 6.68 -10.29
CA SER A 5 -26.28 7.74 -11.00
C SER A 5 -25.36 8.54 -11.92
N CYS A 6 -24.10 8.77 -11.52
CA CYS A 6 -23.11 9.45 -12.35
C CYS A 6 -22.73 8.61 -13.59
N LEU A 7 -22.61 7.29 -13.43
CA LEU A 7 -22.35 6.35 -14.53
C LEU A 7 -23.50 6.29 -15.55
N GLU A 8 -24.75 6.35 -15.08
CA GLU A 8 -25.94 6.37 -15.94
C GLU A 8 -26.05 7.67 -16.74
N ALA A 9 -25.76 8.82 -16.11
CA ALA A 9 -25.73 10.12 -16.78
C ALA A 9 -24.66 10.18 -17.89
N LEU A 10 -23.44 9.69 -17.61
CA LEU A 10 -22.36 9.65 -18.60
C LEU A 10 -22.72 8.77 -19.81
N ARG A 11 -23.40 7.63 -19.59
CA ARG A 11 -23.90 6.75 -20.66
C ARG A 11 -24.98 7.43 -21.49
N ALA A 12 -25.93 8.11 -20.85
CA ALA A 12 -27.01 8.81 -21.54
C ALA A 12 -26.51 9.99 -22.40
N GLU A 13 -25.46 10.67 -21.95
CA GLU A 13 -24.80 11.76 -22.69
C GLU A 13 -23.85 11.28 -23.79
N GLY A 14 -23.68 9.95 -23.98
CA GLY A 14 -22.74 9.38 -24.95
C GLY A 14 -21.27 9.72 -24.64
N ARG A 15 -20.97 10.12 -23.40
CA ARG A 15 -19.65 10.55 -22.99
C ARG A 15 -18.80 9.34 -22.59
N PRO A 16 -17.50 9.34 -22.91
CA PRO A 16 -16.62 8.26 -22.49
C PRO A 16 -16.62 8.16 -20.96
N ILE A 17 -16.94 6.97 -20.46
CA ILE A 17 -16.81 6.66 -19.03
C ILE A 17 -15.30 6.64 -18.74
N PRO A 18 -14.80 7.48 -17.82
CA PRO A 18 -13.39 7.44 -17.47
C PRO A 18 -13.08 6.06 -16.90
N GLU A 19 -12.02 5.42 -17.41
CA GLU A 19 -11.51 4.21 -16.78
C GLU A 19 -11.19 4.51 -15.32
N PRO A 20 -11.45 3.56 -14.39
CA PRO A 20 -10.97 3.69 -13.04
C PRO A 20 -9.49 4.05 -13.11
N THR A 21 -9.10 5.17 -12.51
CA THR A 21 -7.68 5.45 -12.26
C THR A 21 -7.20 4.34 -11.36
N GLY A 22 -6.66 3.28 -11.99
CA GLY A 22 -6.21 2.09 -11.29
C GLY A 22 -5.27 2.51 -10.17
N ILE A 23 -5.31 1.77 -9.05
CA ILE A 23 -4.32 1.94 -8.00
C ILE A 23 -2.95 1.98 -8.71
N PRO A 24 -2.16 3.04 -8.54
CA PRO A 24 -0.86 3.14 -9.20
C PRO A 24 -0.13 1.82 -8.98
N LYS A 25 0.40 1.21 -10.04
CA LYS A 25 1.16 -0.06 -9.92
C LYS A 25 2.31 0.16 -8.96
N ALA A 26 2.07 -0.12 -7.68
CA ALA A 26 3.06 0.08 -6.64
C ALA A 26 4.05 -1.07 -6.74
N SER A 27 5.33 -0.75 -6.82
CA SER A 27 6.40 -1.75 -6.90
C SER A 27 6.53 -2.59 -5.62
N GLY A 28 5.83 -2.21 -4.54
CA GLY A 28 5.97 -2.80 -3.21
C GLY A 28 7.32 -2.51 -2.54
N ARG A 29 8.22 -1.78 -3.22
CA ARG A 29 9.56 -1.44 -2.72
C ARG A 29 9.57 -0.01 -2.20
N ILE A 30 9.91 0.14 -0.92
CA ILE A 30 10.11 1.43 -0.28
C ILE A 30 11.54 1.55 0.24
N THR A 31 12.14 2.72 0.08
CA THR A 31 13.44 3.07 0.69
C THR A 31 13.21 4.19 1.68
N ILE A 32 13.48 3.95 2.96
CA ILE A 32 13.27 4.92 4.03
C ILE A 32 14.55 5.15 4.83
N ARG A 33 14.71 6.36 5.36
CA ARG A 33 15.75 6.67 6.36
C ARG A 33 15.16 6.52 7.75
N MET A 34 15.91 5.95 8.69
CA MET A 34 15.47 5.76 10.07
C MET A 34 16.65 5.92 11.05
N PRO A 35 16.37 6.21 12.34
CA PRO A 35 17.41 6.21 13.37
C PRO A 35 18.13 4.86 13.46
N LYS A 36 19.45 4.89 13.69
CA LYS A 36 20.27 3.67 13.80
C LYS A 36 19.79 2.74 14.92
N SER A 37 19.34 3.32 16.03
CA SER A 37 18.81 2.57 17.18
C SER A 37 17.54 1.79 16.81
N LEU A 38 16.64 2.39 16.04
CA LEU A 38 15.43 1.72 15.57
C LEU A 38 15.76 0.57 14.62
N HIS A 39 16.64 0.80 13.66
CA HIS A 39 17.10 -0.24 12.73
C HIS A 39 17.73 -1.42 13.48
N ALA A 40 18.62 -1.14 14.45
CA ALA A 40 19.28 -2.18 15.25
C ALA A 40 18.28 -3.02 16.05
N ARG A 41 17.27 -2.37 16.66
CA ARG A 41 16.21 -3.07 17.40
C ARG A 41 15.43 -4.01 16.48
N LEU A 42 14.96 -3.52 15.33
CA LEU A 42 14.20 -4.33 14.37
C LEU A 42 15.03 -5.51 13.81
N ALA A 43 16.32 -5.28 13.55
CA ALA A 43 17.22 -6.33 13.09
C ALA A 43 17.43 -7.43 14.14
N MET A 44 17.57 -7.06 15.41
CA MET A 44 17.67 -8.01 16.52
C MET A 44 16.37 -8.81 16.70
N GLU A 45 15.22 -8.14 16.70
CA GLU A 45 13.92 -8.79 16.86
C GLU A 45 13.60 -9.74 15.70
N SER A 46 13.86 -9.33 14.46
CA SER A 46 13.67 -10.20 13.28
C SER A 46 14.54 -11.45 13.33
N LYS A 47 15.80 -11.32 13.79
CA LYS A 47 16.70 -12.46 13.98
C LYS A 47 16.19 -13.41 15.07
N ALA A 48 15.64 -12.88 16.17
CA ALA A 48 15.06 -13.69 17.23
C ALA A 48 13.83 -14.49 16.76
N GLU A 49 13.04 -13.93 15.84
CA GLU A 49 11.91 -14.62 15.21
C GLU A 49 12.30 -15.51 14.02
N GLY A 50 13.58 -15.50 13.61
CA GLY A 50 14.07 -16.31 12.49
C GLY A 50 13.53 -15.88 11.11
N VAL A 51 13.06 -14.63 10.98
CA VAL A 51 12.53 -14.07 9.73
C VAL A 51 13.43 -12.97 9.17
N SER A 52 13.26 -12.64 7.88
CA SER A 52 13.94 -11.48 7.32
C SER A 52 13.46 -10.16 7.96
N LEU A 53 14.33 -9.17 8.01
CA LEU A 53 13.98 -7.82 8.49
C LEU A 53 12.78 -7.23 7.71
N ASN A 54 12.72 -7.45 6.39
CA ASN A 54 11.61 -6.99 5.56
C ASN A 54 10.28 -7.63 5.97
N GLN A 55 10.27 -8.94 6.19
CA GLN A 55 9.07 -9.66 6.63
C GLN A 55 8.65 -9.21 8.03
N TYR A 56 9.61 -9.00 8.92
CA TYR A 56 9.35 -8.47 10.26
C TYR A 56 8.72 -7.08 10.23
N MET A 57 9.27 -6.17 9.43
CA MET A 57 8.71 -4.83 9.24
C MET A 57 7.30 -4.89 8.65
N LEU A 58 7.07 -5.73 7.64
CA LEU A 58 5.74 -5.91 7.05
C LEU A 58 4.72 -6.40 8.08
N TYR A 59 5.09 -7.39 8.88
CA TYR A 59 4.26 -7.91 9.95
C TYR A 59 3.89 -6.82 10.98
N LYS A 60 4.86 -6.00 11.39
CA LYS A 60 4.61 -4.87 12.31
C LYS A 60 3.68 -3.83 11.67
N LEU A 61 3.89 -3.49 10.40
CA LEU A 61 3.08 -2.49 9.68
C LEU A 61 1.64 -2.97 9.46
N ALA A 62 1.43 -4.26 9.17
CA ALA A 62 0.10 -4.84 8.94
C ALA A 62 -0.76 -4.94 10.21
N ARG A 63 -0.15 -4.81 11.40
CA ARG A 63 -0.85 -4.84 12.70
C ARG A 63 -1.15 -3.44 13.25
N SER A 64 -0.78 -2.38 12.52
CA SER A 64 -0.99 -0.98 12.90
C SER A 64 -2.27 -0.39 12.33
#